data_AF-A0AAJ5Z4T5-F1
#
_entry.id   AF-A0AAJ5Z4T5-F1
#
_cell.length_a   1.000
_cell.length_b   1.000
_cell.length_c   1.000
_cell.angle_alpha   90.00
_cell.angle_beta   90.00
_cell.angle_gamma   90.00
#
_symmetry.space_group_name_H-M   'P 1'
#
loop_
_entity.id
_entity.type
_entity.pdbx_description
1 polymer ?
#
loop_
_entity_poly.entity_id
_entity_poly.type
_entity_poly.pdbx_seq_one_letter_code
_entity_poly.pdbx_strand_id
1 'polypeptide(L)'
;MELARQITLCENTLFCAVDPFEPMYPVETDVPDSFCPQYIRKMTKMSTQLTSWISQCILRETNLKQRTLVLRFFILFAEASYKLQNFNLLMEILGALGSSNLHRLKKTWKGLPPRKIAKFEFLSQLMDPARNFNAYRTCLQNAQGPTVPFLGLILTDITFAKEGNPVQRVFPGFDFPLVNLARFYQLKQILRGFQKFQKPYSISPVPEIQTFIRGIYDDGRHRTPSEYFAENEQFYYRSLELEPRMAAPMNVPASPRSPGPRMFARTLTALRNSSETLSLSVNNRSDSRSR
;
A
#
# COMPACT_ATOMS: atom_id res chain seq x y z
N MET A 1 -12.60 14.94 7.52
CA MET A 1 -12.08 14.44 8.81
C MET A 1 -12.76 13.14 9.19
N GLU A 2 -14.10 13.09 9.22
CA GLU A 2 -14.83 11.90 9.70
C GLU A 2 -14.60 10.63 8.88
N LEU A 3 -14.60 10.72 7.54
CA LEU A 3 -14.28 9.55 6.69
C LEU A 3 -12.93 8.90 7.06
N ALA A 4 -11.91 9.71 7.41
CA ALA A 4 -10.62 9.21 7.82
C ALA A 4 -10.65 8.50 9.17
N ARG A 5 -11.41 9.03 10.13
CA ARG A 5 -11.63 8.39 11.43
C ARG A 5 -12.30 7.02 11.25
N GLN A 6 -13.34 6.96 10.43
CA GLN A 6 -14.11 5.73 10.23
C GLN A 6 -13.32 4.66 9.44
N ILE A 7 -12.55 5.03 8.41
CA ILE A 7 -11.64 4.09 7.73
C ILE A 7 -10.52 3.64 8.66
N THR A 8 -9.97 4.54 9.48
CA THR A 8 -8.94 4.20 10.47
C THR A 8 -9.46 3.21 11.49
N LEU A 9 -10.71 3.35 11.94
CA LEU A 9 -11.37 2.37 12.80
C LEU A 9 -11.45 0.99 12.13
N CYS A 10 -11.85 0.91 10.85
CA CYS A 10 -11.89 -0.35 10.10
C CYS A 10 -10.52 -1.01 9.97
N GLU A 11 -9.53 -0.27 9.48
CA GLU A 11 -8.17 -0.78 9.28
C GLU A 11 -7.52 -1.18 10.61
N ASN A 12 -7.72 -0.40 11.67
CA ASN A 12 -7.22 -0.73 12.99
C ASN A 12 -7.87 -1.99 13.58
N THR A 13 -9.18 -2.18 13.35
CA THR A 13 -9.89 -3.40 13.77
C THR A 13 -9.28 -4.62 13.09
N LEU A 14 -9.05 -4.55 11.77
CA LEU A 14 -8.40 -5.63 11.03
C LEU A 14 -6.96 -5.84 11.51
N PHE A 15 -6.19 -4.77 11.68
CA PHE A 15 -4.80 -4.81 12.12
C PHE A 15 -4.64 -5.43 13.52
N CYS A 16 -5.51 -5.10 14.46
CA CYS A 16 -5.49 -5.67 15.80
C CYS A 16 -5.94 -7.14 15.83
N ALA A 17 -6.67 -7.60 14.82
CA ALA A 17 -7.10 -8.99 14.71
C ALA A 17 -6.07 -9.90 14.05
N VAL A 18 -5.03 -9.35 13.40
CA VAL A 18 -3.93 -10.12 12.82
C VAL A 18 -3.21 -10.91 13.91
N ASP A 19 -3.15 -12.23 13.75
CA ASP A 19 -2.38 -13.09 14.67
C ASP A 19 -0.88 -12.79 14.54
N PRO A 20 -0.09 -12.78 15.62
CA PRO A 20 1.34 -12.47 15.55
C PRO A 20 2.15 -13.42 14.66
N PHE A 21 1.68 -14.64 14.45
CA PHE A 21 2.31 -15.62 13.57
C PHE A 21 1.71 -15.59 12.16
N GLU A 22 0.57 -14.93 11.94
CA GLU A 22 -0.06 -14.79 10.62
C GLU A 22 0.91 -14.27 9.54
N PRO A 23 1.75 -13.24 9.80
CA PRO A 23 2.75 -12.79 8.83
C PRO A 23 3.83 -13.83 8.49
N MET A 24 3.99 -14.87 9.33
CA MET A 24 4.94 -15.95 9.12
C MET A 24 4.36 -17.09 8.30
N TYR A 25 3.03 -17.16 8.18
CA TYR A 25 2.35 -18.26 7.49
C TYR A 25 2.76 -18.34 6.01
N PRO A 26 2.76 -19.56 5.42
CA PRO A 26 2.93 -19.72 3.98
C PRO A 26 1.78 -19.00 3.25
N VAL A 27 2.08 -18.42 2.09
CA VAL A 27 1.02 -17.79 1.26
C VAL A 27 0.49 -18.74 0.17
N GLU A 28 1.03 -19.95 0.15
CA GLU A 28 0.59 -21.06 -0.70
C GLU A 28 -0.90 -21.37 -0.48
N THR A 29 -1.57 -21.89 -1.51
CA THR A 29 -3.01 -22.20 -1.48
C THR A 29 -3.31 -23.60 -0.94
N ASP A 30 -2.28 -24.41 -0.72
CA ASP A 30 -2.38 -25.82 -0.31
C ASP A 30 -2.09 -26.02 1.20
N VAL A 31 -2.18 -24.94 1.98
CA VAL A 31 -2.10 -24.97 3.44
C VAL A 31 -3.51 -25.10 4.01
N PRO A 32 -3.69 -25.85 5.12
CA PRO A 32 -4.97 -25.88 5.83
C PRO A 32 -5.47 -24.45 6.13
N ASP A 33 -6.78 -24.23 6.08
CA ASP A 33 -7.40 -22.92 6.34
C ASP A 33 -6.92 -22.26 7.65
N SER A 34 -6.53 -23.08 8.63
CA SER A 34 -5.95 -22.65 9.91
C SER A 34 -4.62 -21.89 9.81
N PHE A 35 -3.89 -22.00 8.70
CA PHE A 35 -2.64 -21.28 8.42
C PHE A 35 -2.80 -20.27 7.28
N CYS A 36 -4.02 -19.88 6.94
CA CYS A 36 -4.27 -18.84 5.95
C CYS A 36 -4.14 -17.45 6.59
N PRO A 37 -3.38 -16.51 5.97
CA PRO A 37 -3.25 -15.15 6.49
C PRO A 37 -4.49 -14.30 6.22
N GLN A 38 -5.59 -14.62 6.91
CA GLN A 38 -6.92 -14.08 6.66
C GLN A 38 -7.05 -12.57 6.87
N TYR A 39 -6.48 -12.00 7.94
CA TYR A 39 -6.63 -10.59 8.26
C TYR A 39 -5.66 -9.74 7.45
N ILE A 40 -4.46 -10.25 7.17
CA ILE A 40 -3.53 -9.65 6.22
C ILE A 40 -4.18 -9.58 4.84
N ARG A 41 -4.77 -10.68 4.34
CA ARG A 41 -5.50 -10.68 3.06
C ARG A 41 -6.67 -9.70 3.07
N LYS A 42 -7.45 -9.63 4.15
CA LYS A 42 -8.54 -8.65 4.30
C LYS A 42 -8.04 -7.20 4.23
N MET A 43 -6.94 -6.88 4.92
CA MET A 43 -6.30 -5.56 4.87
C MET A 43 -5.79 -5.23 3.47
N THR A 44 -5.04 -6.13 2.83
CA THR A 44 -4.53 -5.93 1.47
C THR A 44 -5.65 -5.74 0.45
N LYS A 45 -6.75 -6.51 0.57
CA LYS A 45 -7.95 -6.32 -0.25
C LYS A 45 -8.54 -4.92 -0.01
N MET A 46 -8.67 -4.50 1.25
CA MET A 46 -9.20 -3.17 1.58
C MET A 46 -8.35 -2.05 1.00
N SER A 47 -7.02 -2.12 1.13
CA SER A 47 -6.08 -1.16 0.52
C SER A 47 -6.24 -1.09 -1.00
N THR A 48 -6.41 -2.24 -1.64
CA THR A 48 -6.63 -2.34 -3.09
C THR A 48 -7.94 -1.68 -3.51
N GLN A 49 -9.04 -1.98 -2.83
CA GLN A 49 -10.34 -1.36 -3.15
C GLN A 49 -10.30 0.14 -2.91
N LEU A 50 -9.69 0.59 -1.82
CA LEU A 50 -9.63 2.01 -1.51
C LEU A 50 -8.79 2.78 -2.53
N THR A 51 -7.62 2.27 -2.92
CA THR A 51 -6.79 2.91 -3.96
C THR A 51 -7.50 2.99 -5.32
N SER A 52 -8.24 1.93 -5.70
CA SER A 52 -9.08 1.95 -6.90
C SER A 52 -10.21 2.98 -6.78
N TRP A 53 -10.95 2.97 -5.67
CA TRP A 53 -12.04 3.91 -5.41
C TRP A 53 -11.59 5.38 -5.50
N ILE A 54 -10.44 5.72 -4.91
CA ILE A 54 -9.83 7.06 -5.02
C ILE A 54 -9.59 7.44 -6.49
N SER A 55 -8.99 6.52 -7.25
CA SER A 55 -8.68 6.73 -8.67
C SER A 55 -9.95 6.97 -9.49
N GLN A 56 -11.00 6.18 -9.22
CA GLN A 56 -12.29 6.32 -9.87
C GLN A 56 -12.98 7.65 -9.54
N CYS A 57 -13.00 8.06 -8.28
CA CYS A 57 -13.60 9.33 -7.88
C CYS A 57 -13.01 10.51 -8.68
N ILE A 58 -11.70 10.49 -8.93
CA ILE A 58 -11.04 11.55 -9.70
C ILE A 58 -11.26 11.38 -11.22
N LEU A 59 -11.16 10.17 -11.75
CA LEU A 59 -11.22 9.91 -13.20
C LEU A 59 -12.66 9.89 -13.77
N ARG A 60 -13.68 9.71 -12.94
CA ARG A 60 -15.08 9.85 -13.36
C ARG A 60 -15.46 11.30 -13.61
N GLU A 61 -14.82 12.25 -12.93
CA GLU A 61 -15.16 13.66 -13.02
C GLU A 61 -14.59 14.32 -14.30
N THR A 62 -15.47 14.62 -15.25
CA THR A 62 -15.12 15.23 -16.53
C THR A 62 -14.76 16.71 -16.37
N ASN A 63 -15.46 17.43 -15.48
CA ASN A 63 -15.27 18.85 -15.31
C ASN A 63 -13.96 19.13 -14.56
N LEU A 64 -13.06 19.90 -15.18
CA LEU A 64 -11.74 20.20 -14.61
C LEU A 64 -11.81 20.85 -13.22
N LYS A 65 -12.75 21.77 -13.00
CA LYS A 65 -12.88 22.46 -11.70
C LYS A 65 -13.32 21.49 -10.62
N GLN A 66 -14.35 20.67 -10.90
CA GLN A 66 -14.82 19.66 -9.95
C GLN A 66 -13.76 18.59 -9.69
N ARG A 67 -13.09 18.11 -10.74
CA ARG A 67 -12.01 17.12 -10.62
C ARG A 67 -10.88 17.62 -9.73
N THR A 68 -10.54 18.90 -9.84
CA THR A 68 -9.55 19.56 -8.98
C THR A 68 -10.01 19.62 -7.52
N LEU A 69 -11.30 19.84 -7.26
CA LEU A 69 -11.87 19.80 -5.91
C LEU A 69 -11.82 18.39 -5.31
N VAL A 70 -12.11 17.36 -6.11
CA VAL A 70 -11.99 15.95 -5.69
C VAL A 70 -10.53 15.61 -5.36
N LEU A 71 -9.58 15.99 -6.23
CA LEU A 71 -8.15 15.80 -5.95
C LEU A 71 -7.72 16.52 -4.66
N ARG A 72 -8.18 17.76 -4.46
CA ARG A 72 -7.92 18.53 -3.22
C ARG A 72 -8.49 17.84 -1.98
N PHE A 73 -9.67 17.24 -2.09
CA PHE A 73 -10.28 16.46 -1.01
C PHE A 73 -9.36 15.30 -0.60
N PHE A 74 -8.81 14.54 -1.56
CA PHE A 74 -7.91 13.43 -1.24
C PHE A 74 -6.59 13.87 -0.60
N ILE A 75 -6.07 15.05 -0.93
CA ILE A 75 -4.91 15.62 -0.22
C ILE A 75 -5.26 15.96 1.25
N LEU A 76 -6.45 16.53 1.48
CA LEU A 76 -6.95 16.77 2.84
C LEU A 76 -7.20 15.46 3.60
N PHE A 77 -7.63 14.44 2.87
CA PHE A 77 -7.86 13.11 3.42
C PHE A 77 -6.53 12.46 3.85
N ALA A 78 -5.47 12.55 3.03
CA ALA A 78 -4.11 12.13 3.41
C ALA A 78 -3.57 12.90 4.63
N GLU A 79 -3.83 14.20 4.70
CA GLU A 79 -3.45 14.99 5.88
C GLU A 79 -4.18 14.51 7.15
N ALA A 80 -5.44 14.12 7.03
CA ALA A 80 -6.21 13.58 8.15
C ALA A 80 -5.72 12.19 8.59
N SER A 81 -5.40 11.29 7.65
CA SER A 81 -4.84 9.98 8.00
C SER A 81 -3.48 10.09 8.68
N TYR A 82 -2.61 11.01 8.22
CA TYR A 82 -1.36 11.33 8.89
C TYR A 82 -1.57 11.82 10.33
N LYS A 83 -2.52 12.74 10.57
CA LYS A 83 -2.85 13.24 11.92
C LYS A 83 -3.38 12.14 12.85
N LEU A 84 -4.10 11.16 12.30
CA LEU A 84 -4.57 9.99 13.02
C LEU A 84 -3.48 8.93 13.22
N GLN A 85 -2.26 9.14 12.71
CA GLN A 85 -1.19 8.14 12.65
C GLN A 85 -1.64 6.82 11.98
N ASN A 86 -2.56 6.93 11.01
CA ASN A 86 -2.85 5.82 10.11
C ASN A 86 -1.96 5.94 8.87
N PHE A 87 -0.77 5.35 8.96
CA PHE A 87 0.22 5.35 7.90
C PHE A 87 -0.11 4.38 6.76
N ASN A 88 -0.93 3.36 7.05
CA ASN A 88 -1.43 2.45 6.03
C ASN A 88 -2.35 3.20 5.05
N LEU A 89 -3.41 3.84 5.56
CA LEU A 89 -4.30 4.71 4.78
C LEU A 89 -3.57 5.87 4.10
N LEU A 90 -2.59 6.49 4.79
CA LEU A 90 -1.76 7.52 4.16
C LEU A 90 -1.05 6.97 2.92
N MET A 91 -0.45 5.79 3.02
CA MET A 91 0.25 5.16 1.89
C MET A 91 -0.70 4.83 0.74
N GLU A 92 -1.91 4.36 1.04
CA GLU A 92 -2.95 4.08 0.03
C GLU A 92 -3.32 5.34 -0.75
N ILE A 93 -3.61 6.45 -0.05
CA ILE A 93 -3.98 7.70 -0.71
C ILE A 93 -2.81 8.23 -1.55
N LEU A 94 -1.59 8.26 -0.99
CA LEU A 94 -0.40 8.71 -1.73
C LEU A 94 -0.11 7.82 -2.94
N GLY A 95 -0.31 6.51 -2.80
CA GLY A 95 -0.18 5.54 -3.88
C GLY A 95 -1.13 5.78 -5.03
N ALA A 96 -2.42 6.00 -4.72
CA ALA A 96 -3.41 6.32 -5.73
C ALA A 96 -3.08 7.62 -6.44
N LEU A 97 -2.84 8.72 -5.70
CA LEU A 97 -2.54 10.04 -6.27
C LEU A 97 -1.21 10.08 -7.04
N GLY A 98 -0.22 9.30 -6.59
CA GLY A 98 1.09 9.16 -7.24
C GLY A 98 1.10 8.19 -8.43
N SER A 99 0.01 7.46 -8.67
CA SER A 99 -0.12 6.54 -9.80
C SER A 99 0.01 7.27 -11.14
N SER A 100 0.46 6.57 -12.18
CA SER A 100 0.72 7.16 -13.50
C SER A 100 -0.54 7.77 -14.12
N ASN A 101 -1.72 7.20 -13.85
CA ASN A 101 -3.01 7.66 -14.38
C ASN A 101 -3.48 8.97 -13.71
N LEU A 102 -3.19 9.21 -12.44
CA LEU A 102 -3.54 10.47 -11.76
C LEU A 102 -2.43 11.52 -11.83
N HIS A 103 -1.16 11.13 -11.66
CA HIS A 103 -0.04 12.06 -11.62
C HIS A 103 0.18 12.79 -12.97
N ARG A 104 -0.30 12.22 -14.08
CA ARG A 104 -0.21 12.80 -15.42
C ARG A 104 -1.22 13.92 -15.69
N LEU A 105 -2.27 14.08 -14.89
CA LEU A 105 -3.34 15.08 -15.07
C LEU A 105 -2.85 16.50 -14.72
N LYS A 106 -1.87 17.02 -15.47
CA LYS A 106 -1.14 18.25 -15.14
C LYS A 106 -2.04 19.48 -15.02
N LYS A 107 -3.14 19.58 -15.78
CA LYS A 107 -4.09 20.69 -15.65
C LYS A 107 -4.83 20.61 -14.32
N THR A 108 -5.25 19.40 -13.91
CA THR A 108 -5.89 19.16 -12.61
C THR A 108 -4.95 19.51 -11.45
N TRP A 109 -3.68 19.07 -11.51
CA TRP A 109 -2.68 19.41 -10.49
C TRP A 109 -2.38 20.92 -10.42
N LYS A 110 -2.29 21.60 -11.58
CA LYS A 110 -2.11 23.06 -11.63
C LYS A 110 -3.28 23.86 -11.06
N GLY A 111 -4.48 23.28 -11.02
CA GLY A 111 -5.65 23.91 -10.41
C GLY A 111 -5.61 23.93 -8.87
N LEU A 112 -4.68 23.21 -8.24
CA LEU A 112 -4.55 23.17 -6.79
C LEU A 112 -3.83 24.42 -6.25
N PRO A 113 -4.23 24.92 -5.07
CA PRO A 113 -3.43 25.93 -4.37
C PRO A 113 -2.01 25.41 -4.07
N PRO A 114 -0.95 26.23 -4.20
CA PRO A 114 0.44 25.81 -3.94
C PRO A 114 0.63 25.14 -2.57
N ARG A 115 -0.06 25.64 -1.53
CA ARG A 115 -0.05 25.05 -0.19
C ARG A 115 -0.52 23.59 -0.15
N LYS A 116 -1.44 23.19 -1.03
CA LYS A 116 -1.93 21.80 -1.11
C LYS A 116 -0.95 20.90 -1.83
N ILE A 117 -0.29 21.39 -2.88
CA ILE A 117 0.80 20.68 -3.56
C ILE A 117 1.95 20.43 -2.59
N ALA A 118 2.43 21.47 -1.90
CA ALA A 118 3.50 21.34 -0.91
C ALA A 118 3.13 20.37 0.24
N LYS A 119 1.86 20.33 0.65
CA LYS A 119 1.40 19.36 1.65
C LYS A 119 1.47 17.92 1.13
N PHE A 120 1.05 17.68 -0.11
CA PHE A 120 1.16 16.37 -0.75
C PHE A 120 2.62 15.92 -0.90
N GLU A 121 3.50 16.82 -1.32
CA GLU A 121 4.94 16.55 -1.45
C GLU A 121 5.59 16.21 -0.10
N PHE A 122 5.28 16.98 0.95
CA PHE A 122 5.73 16.68 2.32
C PHE A 122 5.31 15.28 2.77
N LEU A 123 4.02 14.93 2.60
CA LEU A 123 3.51 13.61 2.98
C LEU A 123 4.13 12.49 2.13
N SER A 124 4.37 12.74 0.86
CA SER A 124 5.08 11.81 -0.03
C SER A 124 6.50 11.58 0.46
N GLN A 125 7.26 12.65 0.74
CA GLN A 125 8.64 12.56 1.22
C GLN A 125 8.74 11.82 2.57
N LEU A 126 7.77 12.01 3.46
CA LEU A 126 7.71 11.27 4.72
C LEU A 126 7.62 9.75 4.50
N MET A 127 6.80 9.33 3.54
CA MET A 127 6.58 7.92 3.19
C MET A 127 7.54 7.41 2.10
N ASP A 128 8.61 8.16 1.80
CA ASP A 128 9.49 7.84 0.69
C ASP A 128 10.28 6.54 0.91
N PRO A 129 10.32 5.62 -0.08
CA PRO A 129 11.00 4.35 0.07
C PRO A 129 12.53 4.45 0.11
N ALA A 130 13.12 5.60 -0.22
CA ALA A 130 14.57 5.80 -0.19
C ALA A 130 15.14 5.50 1.21
N ARG A 131 16.35 4.92 1.20
CA ARG A 131 17.05 4.48 2.42
C ARG A 131 16.16 3.60 3.31
N ASN A 132 15.37 2.71 2.71
CA ASN A 132 14.47 1.79 3.40
C ASN A 132 13.45 2.52 4.31
N PHE A 133 12.74 3.50 3.74
CA PHE A 133 11.71 4.26 4.47
C PHE A 133 12.23 4.97 5.72
N ASN A 134 13.45 5.50 5.71
CA ASN A 134 14.10 6.05 6.91
C ASN A 134 13.28 7.13 7.62
N ALA A 135 12.68 8.07 6.87
CA ALA A 135 11.86 9.14 7.42
C ALA A 135 10.61 8.57 8.11
N TYR A 136 9.88 7.68 7.43
CA TYR A 136 8.73 6.97 8.00
C TYR A 136 9.10 6.14 9.23
N ARG A 137 10.19 5.35 9.18
CA ARG A 137 10.65 4.55 10.32
C ARG A 137 10.97 5.41 11.54
N THR A 138 11.60 6.56 11.33
CA THR A 138 11.89 7.53 12.40
C THR A 138 10.60 8.09 13.00
N CYS A 139 9.61 8.40 12.16
CA CYS A 139 8.29 8.85 12.61
C CYS A 139 7.59 7.75 13.44
N LEU A 140 7.61 6.50 12.97
CA LEU A 140 6.99 5.35 13.63
C LEU A 140 7.65 5.02 14.98
N GLN A 141 8.98 5.18 15.11
CA GLN A 141 9.68 5.00 16.37
C GLN A 141 9.23 6.00 17.45
N ASN A 142 8.99 7.24 17.03
CA ASN A 142 8.55 8.34 17.90
C ASN A 142 7.02 8.42 18.07
N ALA A 143 6.26 7.54 17.40
CA ALA A 143 4.81 7.54 17.45
C ALA A 143 4.31 7.23 18.87
N GLN A 144 3.42 8.09 19.37
CA GLN A 144 2.76 7.95 20.66
C GLN A 144 1.26 7.73 20.43
N GLY A 145 0.68 6.76 21.14
CA GLY A 145 -0.74 6.41 21.05
C GLY A 145 -1.05 5.27 20.08
N PRO A 146 -2.34 5.11 19.70
CA PRO A 146 -2.74 4.18 18.65
C PRO A 146 -2.17 4.62 17.29
N THR A 147 -1.66 3.66 16.54
CA THR A 147 -1.02 3.87 15.24
C THR A 147 -1.37 2.68 14.36
N VAL A 148 -1.69 2.90 13.08
CA VAL A 148 -1.76 1.84 12.09
C VAL A 148 -0.53 1.96 11.18
N PRO A 149 0.50 1.12 11.37
CA PRO A 149 1.69 1.14 10.52
C PRO A 149 1.36 0.68 9.09
N PHE A 150 2.14 1.13 8.13
CA PHE A 150 2.08 0.63 6.75
C PHE A 150 2.46 -0.86 6.70
N LEU A 151 1.45 -1.71 6.44
CA LEU A 151 1.57 -3.17 6.46
C LEU A 151 2.60 -3.70 5.46
N GLY A 152 2.68 -3.09 4.26
CA GLY A 152 3.59 -3.55 3.20
C GLY A 152 5.07 -3.53 3.61
N LEU A 153 5.50 -2.55 4.41
CA LEU A 153 6.88 -2.50 4.91
C LEU A 153 7.16 -3.60 5.94
N ILE A 154 6.20 -3.87 6.82
CA ILE A 154 6.31 -4.93 7.83
C ILE A 154 6.44 -6.29 7.13
N LEU A 155 5.58 -6.58 6.16
CA LEU A 155 5.63 -7.83 5.40
C LEU A 155 6.96 -7.97 4.65
N THR A 156 7.47 -6.88 4.08
CA THR A 156 8.76 -6.87 3.39
C THR A 156 9.92 -7.17 4.34
N ASP A 157 9.95 -6.57 5.53
CA ASP A 157 10.96 -6.85 6.55
C ASP A 157 10.93 -8.33 6.97
N ILE A 158 9.74 -8.91 7.08
CA ILE A 158 9.54 -10.33 7.41
C ILE A 158 10.04 -11.23 6.28
N THR A 159 9.68 -10.93 5.03
CA THR A 159 10.16 -11.68 3.85
C THR A 159 11.67 -11.65 3.76
N PHE A 160 12.31 -10.47 3.89
CA PHE A 160 13.77 -10.38 3.87
C PHE A 160 14.42 -11.15 5.02
N ALA A 161 13.87 -11.12 6.22
CA ALA A 161 14.38 -11.91 7.34
C ALA A 161 14.19 -13.43 7.12
N LYS A 162 13.09 -13.85 6.48
CA LYS A 162 12.80 -15.26 6.14
C LYS A 162 13.65 -15.79 4.98
N GLU A 163 13.91 -15.00 3.95
CA GLU A 163 14.63 -15.46 2.76
C GLU A 163 16.14 -15.25 2.89
N GLY A 164 16.57 -14.19 3.58
CA GLY A 164 17.98 -13.83 3.72
C GLY A 164 18.76 -14.67 4.74
N ASN A 165 18.09 -15.42 5.61
CA ASN A 165 18.74 -16.22 6.64
C ASN A 165 18.20 -17.66 6.61
N PRO A 166 18.98 -18.72 6.37
CA PRO A 166 18.45 -20.08 6.33
C PRO A 166 17.95 -20.54 7.70
N VAL A 167 16.98 -21.46 7.73
CA VAL A 167 16.40 -22.02 8.97
C VAL A 167 17.45 -22.79 9.77
N GLN A 168 18.33 -23.50 9.07
CA GLN A 168 19.49 -24.17 9.65
C GLN A 168 20.75 -23.70 8.96
N ARG A 169 21.88 -23.72 9.66
CA ARG A 169 23.20 -23.46 9.08
C ARG A 169 24.24 -24.35 9.74
N VAL A 170 25.32 -24.64 9.02
CA VAL A 170 26.50 -25.29 9.59
C VAL A 170 27.26 -24.25 10.39
N PHE A 171 27.61 -24.57 11.63
CA PHE A 171 28.41 -23.71 12.50
C PHE A 171 29.84 -24.24 12.55
N PRO A 172 30.86 -23.38 12.70
CA PRO A 172 32.23 -23.84 12.88
C PRO A 172 32.33 -24.86 14.03
N GLY A 173 32.95 -26.02 13.77
CA GLY A 173 33.07 -27.11 14.74
C GLY A 173 31.92 -28.11 14.78
N PHE A 174 30.94 -28.01 13.87
CA PHE A 174 29.86 -28.98 13.72
C PHE A 174 29.79 -29.50 12.28
N ASP A 175 29.65 -30.82 12.11
CA ASP A 175 29.57 -31.46 10.79
C ASP A 175 28.13 -31.55 10.25
N PHE A 176 27.14 -31.11 11.04
CA PHE A 176 25.72 -31.17 10.68
C PHE A 176 25.04 -29.80 10.89
N PRO A 177 23.98 -29.50 10.12
CA PRO A 177 23.29 -28.22 10.22
C PRO A 177 22.53 -28.09 11.55
N LEU A 178 22.71 -26.95 12.23
CA LEU A 178 22.00 -26.60 13.45
C LEU A 178 20.97 -25.49 13.19
N VAL A 179 19.95 -25.41 14.04
CA VAL A 179 18.93 -24.36 13.97
C VAL A 179 19.57 -22.97 14.11
N ASN A 180 19.27 -22.10 13.15
CA ASN A 180 19.77 -20.73 13.13
C ASN A 180 18.93 -19.84 14.05
N LEU A 181 19.20 -19.85 15.36
CA LEU A 181 18.46 -19.05 16.35
C LEU A 181 18.49 -17.54 16.06
N ALA A 182 19.53 -17.04 15.39
CA ALA A 182 19.63 -15.63 15.00
C ALA A 182 18.49 -15.21 14.05
N ARG A 183 18.10 -16.10 13.11
CA ARG A 183 16.93 -15.89 12.22
C ARG A 183 15.67 -15.66 13.05
N PHE A 184 15.39 -16.54 14.00
CA PHE A 184 14.19 -16.45 14.84
C PHE A 184 14.21 -15.24 15.76
N TYR A 185 15.38 -14.85 16.27
CA TYR A 185 15.53 -13.63 17.05
C TYR A 185 15.18 -12.39 16.22
N GLN A 186 15.70 -12.29 14.99
CA GLN A 186 15.38 -11.17 14.09
C GLN A 186 13.88 -11.10 13.77
N LEU A 187 13.25 -12.24 13.41
CA LEU A 187 11.81 -12.30 13.15
C LEU A 187 10.99 -11.89 14.39
N LYS A 188 11.38 -12.36 15.58
CA LYS A 188 10.74 -11.99 16.85
C LYS A 188 10.79 -10.48 17.10
N GLN A 189 11.89 -9.80 16.77
CA GLN A 189 11.98 -8.35 16.95
C GLN A 189 11.01 -7.60 16.02
N ILE A 190 10.89 -8.05 14.77
CA ILE A 190 9.93 -7.46 13.81
C ILE A 190 8.49 -7.66 14.31
N LEU A 191 8.14 -8.89 14.73
CA LEU A 191 6.80 -9.19 15.26
C LEU A 191 6.47 -8.41 16.53
N ARG A 192 7.43 -8.24 17.46
CA ARG A 192 7.23 -7.39 18.64
C ARG A 192 6.98 -5.94 18.26
N GLY A 193 7.71 -5.43 17.27
CA GLY A 193 7.49 -4.10 16.71
C GLY A 193 6.09 -3.93 16.11
N PHE A 194 5.60 -4.94 15.40
CA PHE A 194 4.24 -5.00 14.87
C PHE A 194 3.17 -5.00 15.98
N GLN A 195 3.27 -5.92 16.94
CA GLN A 195 2.32 -6.06 18.05
C GLN A 195 2.25 -4.82 18.94
N LYS A 196 3.34 -4.07 19.10
CA LYS A 196 3.37 -2.81 19.86
C LYS A 196 2.27 -1.84 19.41
N PHE A 197 1.91 -1.86 18.13
CA PHE A 197 0.94 -0.96 17.53
C PHE A 197 -0.48 -1.53 17.45
N GLN A 198 -0.72 -2.79 17.86
CA GLN A 198 -2.05 -3.40 17.91
C GLN A 198 -2.84 -2.87 19.12
N LYS A 199 -3.13 -1.56 19.08
CA LYS A 199 -3.91 -0.85 20.10
C LYS A 199 -5.18 -0.30 19.46
N PRO A 200 -6.36 -0.50 20.06
CA PRO A 200 -7.60 0.02 19.52
C PRO A 200 -7.63 1.55 19.56
N TYR A 201 -8.21 2.17 18.53
CA TYR A 201 -8.48 3.60 18.53
C TYR A 201 -9.76 3.92 19.33
N SER A 202 -9.73 5.02 20.09
CA SER A 202 -10.92 5.57 20.76
C SER A 202 -11.77 6.40 19.79
N ILE A 203 -12.30 5.77 18.74
CA ILE A 203 -13.17 6.38 17.73
C ILE A 203 -14.54 5.71 17.79
N SER A 204 -15.58 6.50 18.02
CA SER A 204 -16.96 6.01 17.96
C SER A 204 -17.35 5.69 16.51
N PRO A 205 -17.91 4.50 16.23
CA PRO A 205 -18.37 4.17 14.89
C PRO A 205 -19.59 5.02 14.50
N VAL A 206 -19.62 5.46 13.24
CA VAL A 206 -20.79 6.12 12.63
C VAL A 206 -21.42 5.15 11.62
N PRO A 207 -22.59 4.54 11.92
CA PRO A 207 -23.14 3.42 11.15
C PRO A 207 -23.31 3.69 9.65
N GLU A 208 -23.70 4.89 9.28
CA GLU A 208 -23.95 5.29 7.89
C GLU A 208 -22.63 5.30 7.09
N ILE A 209 -21.58 5.87 7.69
CA ILE A 209 -20.25 5.92 7.07
C ILE A 209 -19.62 4.52 7.03
N GLN A 210 -19.80 3.73 8.09
CA GLN A 210 -19.35 2.34 8.13
C GLN A 210 -20.01 1.49 7.03
N THR A 211 -21.31 1.69 6.79
CA THR A 211 -22.03 1.04 5.68
C THR A 211 -21.48 1.47 4.33
N PHE A 212 -21.22 2.77 4.14
CA PHE A 212 -20.58 3.27 2.93
C PHE A 212 -19.19 2.66 2.70
N ILE A 213 -18.35 2.59 3.75
CA ILE A 213 -17.01 2.00 3.66
C ILE A 213 -17.08 0.51 3.29
N ARG A 214 -18.03 -0.24 3.86
CA ARG A 214 -18.28 -1.64 3.45
C ARG A 214 -18.64 -1.74 1.97
N GLY A 215 -19.44 -0.81 1.45
CA GLY A 215 -19.73 -0.74 0.01
C GLY A 215 -18.48 -0.59 -0.87
N ILE A 216 -17.48 0.18 -0.42
CA ILE A 216 -16.18 0.28 -1.11
C ILE A 216 -15.44 -1.07 -1.05
N TYR A 217 -15.46 -1.74 0.11
CA TYR A 217 -14.76 -3.00 0.32
C TYR A 217 -15.37 -4.19 -0.43
N ASP A 218 -16.71 -4.22 -0.53
CA ASP A 218 -17.50 -5.32 -1.08
C ASP A 218 -17.89 -5.11 -2.55
N ASP A 219 -17.33 -4.08 -3.21
CA ASP A 219 -17.54 -3.72 -4.63
C ASP A 219 -17.19 -4.85 -5.63
N GLY A 220 -16.75 -6.02 -5.14
CA GLY A 220 -16.62 -7.26 -5.91
C GLY A 220 -15.48 -7.30 -6.94
N ARG A 221 -14.74 -6.20 -7.09
CA ARG A 221 -13.63 -6.04 -8.04
C ARG A 221 -12.33 -6.63 -7.54
N HIS A 222 -11.39 -6.88 -8.43
CA HIS A 222 -10.01 -7.32 -8.12
C HIS A 222 -9.94 -8.61 -7.30
N ARG A 223 -10.67 -9.64 -7.74
CA ARG A 223 -10.48 -10.99 -7.20
C ARG A 223 -9.19 -11.61 -7.71
N THR A 224 -8.72 -11.16 -8.87
CA THR A 224 -7.49 -11.67 -9.49
C THR A 224 -6.53 -10.54 -9.90
N PRO A 225 -5.22 -10.84 -10.02
CA PRO A 225 -4.23 -9.90 -10.54
C PRO A 225 -4.55 -9.39 -11.96
N SER A 226 -5.17 -10.21 -12.81
CA SER A 226 -5.53 -9.82 -14.19
C SER A 226 -6.64 -8.78 -14.21
N GLU A 227 -7.67 -8.92 -13.37
CA GLU A 227 -8.74 -7.92 -13.22
C GLU A 227 -8.19 -6.58 -12.72
N TYR A 228 -7.22 -6.62 -11.80
CA TYR A 228 -6.53 -5.41 -11.34
C TYR A 228 -5.71 -4.73 -12.44
N PHE A 229 -4.97 -5.49 -13.23
CA PHE A 229 -4.21 -4.94 -14.35
C PHE A 229 -5.13 -4.28 -15.39
N ALA A 230 -6.21 -4.97 -15.78
CA ALA A 230 -7.19 -4.46 -16.74
C ALA A 230 -7.83 -3.15 -16.28
N GLU A 231 -8.21 -3.02 -15.00
CA GLU A 231 -8.77 -1.77 -14.48
C GLU A 231 -7.73 -0.62 -14.51
N ASN A 232 -6.47 -0.91 -14.16
CA ASN A 232 -5.41 0.11 -14.23
C ASN A 232 -5.17 0.62 -15.65
N GLU A 233 -5.27 -0.25 -16.65
CA GLU A 233 -5.24 0.16 -18.05
C GLU A 233 -6.44 1.06 -18.39
N GLN A 234 -7.66 0.69 -17.97
CA GLN A 234 -8.85 1.52 -18.16
C GLN A 234 -8.70 2.89 -17.50
N PHE A 235 -8.16 2.98 -16.29
CA PHE A 235 -7.86 4.25 -15.64
C PHE A 235 -6.86 5.09 -16.42
N TYR A 236 -5.85 4.44 -17.00
CA TYR A 236 -4.87 5.13 -17.81
C TYR A 236 -5.49 5.68 -19.11
N TYR A 237 -6.33 4.90 -19.80
CA TYR A 237 -7.07 5.37 -20.97
C TYR A 237 -8.02 6.52 -20.62
N ARG A 238 -8.78 6.38 -19.54
CA ARG A 238 -9.67 7.44 -19.07
C ARG A 238 -8.91 8.73 -18.76
N SER A 239 -7.74 8.61 -18.15
CA SER A 239 -6.86 9.76 -17.90
C SER A 239 -6.42 10.46 -19.20
N LEU A 240 -6.14 9.69 -20.27
CA LEU A 240 -5.79 10.23 -21.58
C LEU A 240 -6.95 10.98 -22.22
N GLU A 241 -8.18 10.49 -22.08
CA GLU A 241 -9.40 11.18 -22.55
C GLU A 241 -9.58 12.53 -21.84
N LEU A 242 -9.41 12.55 -20.52
CA LEU A 242 -9.57 13.76 -19.72
C LEU A 242 -8.49 14.81 -20.01
N GLU A 243 -7.24 14.37 -20.15
CA GLU A 243 -6.10 15.23 -20.45
C GLU A 243 -5.15 14.54 -21.45
N PRO A 244 -5.34 14.77 -22.77
CA PRO A 244 -4.50 14.21 -23.81
C PRO A 244 -3.03 14.61 -23.65
N ARG A 245 -2.11 13.78 -24.16
CA ARG A 245 -0.69 14.17 -24.23
C ARG A 245 -0.58 15.40 -25.12
N MET A 246 0.10 16.44 -24.62
CA MET A 246 0.45 17.57 -25.48
C MET A 246 1.32 17.03 -26.62
N ALA A 247 1.02 17.40 -27.86
CA ALA A 247 1.89 17.10 -28.99
C ALA A 247 3.28 17.67 -28.66
N ALA A 248 4.32 16.83 -28.76
CA ALA A 248 5.68 17.32 -28.60
C ALA A 248 5.94 18.36 -29.72
N PRO A 249 6.49 19.54 -29.42
CA PRO A 249 7.09 20.33 -30.49
C PRO A 249 8.18 19.46 -31.12
N MET A 250 8.09 19.23 -32.43
CA MET A 250 9.18 18.65 -33.21
C MET A 250 10.43 19.51 -32.94
N ASN A 251 11.55 18.90 -32.56
CA ASN A 251 12.80 19.50 -32.07
C ASN A 251 12.84 19.98 -30.61
N VAL A 252 13.04 19.04 -29.68
CA VAL A 252 13.88 19.31 -28.49
C VAL A 252 14.68 18.05 -28.16
N PRO A 253 16.02 18.11 -27.98
CA PRO A 253 16.80 16.98 -27.48
C PRO A 253 16.33 16.62 -26.07
N ALA A 254 16.18 15.32 -25.80
CA ALA A 254 15.69 14.82 -24.53
C ALA A 254 16.58 15.30 -23.37
N SER A 255 16.06 16.18 -22.51
CA SER A 255 16.73 16.52 -21.26
C SER A 255 16.66 15.32 -20.30
N PRO A 256 17.66 15.14 -19.41
CA PRO A 256 17.66 14.05 -18.47
C PRO A 256 16.46 14.19 -17.52
N ARG A 257 15.58 13.19 -17.56
CA ARG A 257 14.37 13.11 -16.72
C ARG A 257 14.77 13.14 -15.25
N SER A 258 14.31 14.15 -14.52
CA SER A 258 14.38 14.14 -13.06
C SER A 258 13.57 12.97 -12.49
N PRO A 259 14.05 12.30 -11.43
CA PRO A 259 13.34 11.21 -10.80
C PRO A 259 12.13 11.78 -10.04
N GLY A 260 11.00 11.90 -10.74
CA GLY A 260 9.72 12.25 -10.13
C GLY A 260 9.12 11.08 -9.31
N PRO A 261 7.91 11.26 -8.75
CA PRO A 261 7.22 10.33 -7.83
C PRO A 261 6.90 8.92 -8.38
N ARG A 262 7.45 8.55 -9.55
CA ARG A 262 7.36 7.21 -10.16
C ARG A 262 7.87 6.10 -9.25
N MET A 263 8.69 6.43 -8.24
CA MET A 263 9.12 5.50 -7.20
C MET A 263 7.94 5.02 -6.35
N PHE A 264 6.96 5.84 -5.98
CA PHE A 264 5.87 5.42 -5.10
C PHE A 264 4.93 4.41 -5.76
N ALA A 265 4.56 4.63 -7.02
CA ALA A 265 3.74 3.69 -7.78
C ALA A 265 4.51 2.38 -8.04
N ARG A 266 5.81 2.45 -8.37
CA ARG A 266 6.64 1.25 -8.56
C ARG A 266 6.92 0.52 -7.26
N THR A 267 7.08 1.21 -6.14
CA THR A 267 7.31 0.59 -4.83
C THR A 267 6.02 0.06 -4.25
N LEU A 268 4.86 0.69 -4.45
CA LEU A 268 3.58 0.07 -4.08
C LEU A 268 3.24 -1.07 -5.00
N THR A 269 3.39 -0.96 -6.32
CA THR A 269 3.26 -2.11 -7.20
C THR A 269 4.34 -3.16 -6.91
N ALA A 270 5.55 -2.84 -6.44
CA ALA A 270 6.57 -3.84 -6.11
C ALA A 270 6.41 -4.43 -4.70
N LEU A 271 5.89 -3.70 -3.73
CA LEU A 271 5.53 -4.14 -2.36
C LEU A 271 4.22 -4.93 -2.38
N ARG A 272 3.30 -4.49 -3.23
CA ARG A 272 2.08 -5.21 -3.59
C ARG A 272 2.39 -6.37 -4.50
N ASN A 273 3.34 -6.29 -5.43
CA ASN A 273 3.85 -7.43 -6.19
C ASN A 273 4.76 -8.30 -5.33
N SER A 274 5.27 -7.89 -4.17
CA SER A 274 5.90 -8.83 -3.23
C SER A 274 4.85 -9.52 -2.37
N SER A 275 3.80 -8.77 -1.99
CA SER A 275 2.56 -9.31 -1.41
C SER A 275 1.72 -10.14 -2.40
N GLU A 276 1.88 -9.90 -3.70
CA GLU A 276 1.23 -10.60 -4.80
C GLU A 276 2.20 -11.58 -5.47
N THR A 277 3.53 -11.54 -5.34
CA THR A 277 4.42 -12.68 -5.68
C THR A 277 4.25 -13.79 -4.66
N LEU A 278 3.84 -13.43 -3.44
CA LEU A 278 3.22 -14.33 -2.49
C LEU A 278 1.90 -14.96 -3.04
N SER A 279 1.22 -14.33 -4.03
CA SER A 279 0.05 -14.89 -4.77
C SER A 279 0.31 -15.38 -6.21
N LEU A 280 1.41 -14.97 -6.86
CA LEU A 280 1.69 -15.12 -8.31
C LEU A 280 2.79 -16.15 -8.58
N SER A 281 3.53 -16.59 -7.57
CA SER A 281 4.34 -17.82 -7.67
C SER A 281 3.49 -19.08 -7.92
N VAL A 282 2.15 -18.93 -7.83
CA VAL A 282 1.12 -19.97 -8.05
C VAL A 282 0.83 -20.24 -9.53
N ASN A 283 0.96 -19.28 -10.45
CA ASN A 283 0.48 -19.48 -11.84
C ASN A 283 1.53 -19.91 -12.87
N ASN A 284 2.83 -19.89 -12.57
CA ASN A 284 3.88 -20.22 -13.54
C ASN A 284 4.52 -21.61 -13.33
N ARG A 285 3.99 -22.45 -12.45
CA ARG A 285 4.49 -23.82 -12.21
C ARG A 285 3.52 -24.94 -12.59
N SER A 286 2.32 -24.62 -13.08
CA SER A 286 1.35 -25.62 -13.55
C SER A 286 1.58 -26.11 -14.99
N ASP A 287 2.46 -25.49 -15.77
CA ASP A 287 2.69 -25.85 -17.19
C ASP A 287 4.00 -26.63 -17.48
N SER A 288 4.77 -27.02 -16.46
CA SER A 288 6.02 -27.77 -16.65
C SER A 288 6.01 -29.19 -16.05
N ARG A 289 4.84 -29.74 -15.74
CA ARG A 289 4.68 -31.15 -15.34
C ARG A 289 3.61 -31.86 -16.18
N SER A 290 3.81 -31.85 -17.48
CA SER A 290 3.20 -32.83 -18.39
C SER A 290 4.10 -33.01 -19.60
N ARG A 291 5.16 -33.79 -19.42
CA ARG A 291 5.85 -34.62 -20.41
C ARG A 291 6.86 -35.51 -19.71
#